data_AF-A0A212F591-F1
#
_entry.id   AF-A0A212F591-F1
#
_cell.length_a   1.000
_cell.length_b   1.000
_cell.length_c   1.000
_cell.angle_alpha   90.00
_cell.angle_beta   90.00
_cell.angle_gamma   90.00
#
_symmetry.space_group_name_H-M   'P 1'
#
loop_
_entity.id
_entity.type
_entity.pdbx_description
1 polymer ?
#
loop_
_entity_poly.entity_id
_entity_poly.type
_entity_poly.pdbx_seq_one_letter_code
_entity_poly.pdbx_strand_id
1 'polypeptide(L)'
;MENSLSFSNSRNSSFSNDRKTAFRTILEDVINLEEQNISDNLQTIEKTSKILREVDDLYGRDELKHPGESYLDSKVLCATSLLAVRCSESVSGNLNKYDKSELAKHIGSNPDFWEFPFPLEAQPVLYLHGTFAPTPPEERPRVPRRKVVKQKAAALKVPKTKDNVEEKDKELEIFKRVNKIVKQACRDGPLCYFKLALDPTSFTKTVENIYYLSFLVADGVLEVFIGRSII
;
A
#
# COMPACT_ATOMS: atom_id res chain seq x y z
N MET A 1 34.44 -49.42 30.35
CA MET A 1 34.11 -48.03 29.95
C MET A 1 32.98 -48.07 28.92
N GLU A 2 31.81 -48.63 29.25
CA GLU A 2 30.69 -48.80 28.28
C GLU A 2 29.36 -48.17 28.73
N ASN A 3 29.29 -47.58 29.94
CA ASN A 3 28.03 -47.06 30.48
C ASN A 3 27.70 -45.60 30.09
N SER A 4 28.52 -44.94 29.28
CA SER A 4 28.31 -43.53 28.89
C SER A 4 27.61 -43.32 27.54
N LEU A 5 27.46 -44.37 26.72
CA LEU A 5 26.86 -44.29 25.37
C LEU A 5 25.35 -44.58 25.35
N SER A 6 24.80 -45.30 26.34
CA SER A 6 23.37 -45.58 26.42
C SER A 6 22.55 -44.38 26.95
N PHE A 7 23.13 -43.60 27.85
CA PHE A 7 22.46 -42.45 28.48
C PHE A 7 22.31 -41.25 27.55
N SER A 8 23.28 -41.05 26.64
CA SER A 8 23.25 -40.00 25.62
C SER A 8 22.22 -40.28 24.52
N ASN A 9 22.07 -41.53 24.09
CA ASN A 9 21.05 -41.91 23.10
C ASN A 9 19.61 -41.74 23.63
N SER A 10 19.37 -42.05 24.90
CA SER A 10 18.05 -41.85 25.51
C SER A 10 17.67 -40.37 25.61
N ARG A 11 18.61 -39.49 26.03
CA ARG A 11 18.38 -38.04 26.09
C ARG A 11 18.13 -37.41 24.72
N ASN A 12 18.92 -37.79 23.71
CA ASN A 12 18.71 -37.31 22.34
C ASN A 12 17.38 -37.79 21.75
N SER A 13 16.93 -39.00 22.09
CA SER A 13 15.63 -39.52 21.65
C SER A 13 14.45 -38.77 22.29
N SER A 14 14.57 -38.40 23.58
CA SER A 14 13.54 -37.62 24.28
C SER A 14 13.41 -36.22 23.68
N PHE A 15 14.55 -35.53 23.50
CA PHE A 15 14.57 -34.19 22.94
C PHE A 15 14.07 -34.15 21.48
N SER A 16 14.42 -35.17 20.69
CA SER A 16 13.89 -35.39 19.33
C SER A 16 12.38 -35.57 19.33
N ASN A 17 11.83 -36.30 20.30
CA ASN A 17 10.38 -36.50 20.40
C ASN A 17 9.66 -35.23 20.83
N ASP A 18 10.22 -34.47 21.78
CA ASP A 18 9.67 -33.20 22.24
C ASP A 18 9.61 -32.17 21.09
N ARG A 19 10.66 -32.08 20.29
CA ARG A 19 10.68 -31.24 19.06
C ARG A 19 9.64 -31.66 18.04
N LYS A 20 9.46 -32.97 17.81
CA LYS A 20 8.42 -33.48 16.90
C LYS A 20 7.01 -33.19 17.41
N THR A 21 6.79 -33.21 18.72
CA THR A 21 5.49 -32.84 19.29
C THR A 21 5.23 -31.35 19.10
N ALA A 22 6.21 -30.49 19.36
CA ALA A 22 6.09 -29.05 19.14
C ALA A 22 5.79 -28.70 17.67
N PHE A 23 6.48 -29.32 16.71
CA PHE A 23 6.19 -29.13 15.28
C PHE A 23 4.77 -29.56 14.88
N ARG A 24 4.22 -30.62 15.50
CA ARG A 24 2.84 -31.05 15.23
C ARG A 24 1.83 -30.07 15.81
N THR A 25 2.05 -29.60 17.04
CA THR A 25 1.19 -28.58 17.67
C THR A 25 1.15 -27.31 16.83
N ILE A 26 2.31 -26.81 16.38
CA ILE A 26 2.40 -25.63 15.52
C ILE A 26 1.64 -25.86 14.20
N LEU A 27 1.81 -27.03 13.57
CA LEU A 27 1.11 -27.33 12.33
C LEU A 27 -0.42 -27.30 12.52
N GLU A 28 -0.90 -27.84 13.63
CA GLU A 28 -2.32 -27.88 13.97
C GLU A 28 -2.86 -26.48 14.29
N ASP A 29 -2.10 -25.66 14.99
CA ASP A 29 -2.44 -24.25 15.26
C ASP A 29 -2.52 -23.42 13.97
N VAL A 30 -1.61 -23.64 13.03
CA VAL A 30 -1.66 -22.96 11.71
C VAL A 30 -2.89 -23.40 10.93
N ILE A 31 -3.22 -24.70 10.90
CA ILE A 31 -4.43 -25.21 10.22
C ILE A 31 -5.70 -24.62 10.86
N ASN A 32 -5.76 -24.57 12.19
CA ASN A 32 -6.88 -23.96 12.91
C ASN A 32 -7.02 -22.47 12.60
N LEU A 33 -5.90 -21.74 12.42
CA LEU A 33 -5.93 -20.35 11.97
C LEU A 33 -6.35 -20.19 10.50
N GLU A 34 -6.10 -21.20 9.65
CA GLU A 34 -6.57 -21.19 8.26
C GLU A 34 -8.08 -21.40 8.16
N GLU A 35 -8.65 -22.28 8.99
CA GLU A 35 -10.08 -22.57 9.00
C GLU A 35 -10.91 -21.46 9.65
N GLN A 36 -10.35 -20.78 10.67
CA GLN A 36 -10.98 -19.62 11.27
C GLN A 36 -10.83 -18.41 10.34
N ASN A 37 -11.83 -18.23 9.47
CA ASN A 37 -12.03 -17.06 8.61
C ASN A 37 -12.36 -15.83 9.46
N ILE A 38 -11.39 -15.37 10.26
CA ILE A 38 -11.56 -14.36 11.31
C ILE A 38 -11.74 -12.99 10.64
N SER A 39 -12.90 -12.38 10.91
CA SER A 39 -13.26 -11.03 10.50
C SER A 39 -12.31 -9.94 11.02
N ASP A 40 -11.56 -10.25 12.07
CA ASP A 40 -10.66 -9.33 12.77
C ASP A 40 -9.19 -9.57 12.39
N ASN A 41 -8.73 -8.85 11.36
CA ASN A 41 -7.36 -8.92 10.86
C ASN A 41 -6.30 -8.63 11.95
N LEU A 42 -6.64 -7.90 13.01
CA LEU A 42 -5.70 -7.56 14.06
C LEU A 42 -5.41 -8.75 14.99
N GLN A 43 -6.43 -9.52 15.35
CA GLN A 43 -6.27 -10.72 16.17
C GLN A 43 -5.58 -11.85 15.40
N THR A 44 -5.83 -11.96 14.09
CA THR A 44 -5.09 -12.92 13.26
C THR A 44 -3.61 -12.59 13.21
N ILE A 45 -3.25 -11.33 13.02
CA ILE A 45 -1.85 -10.87 13.01
C ILE A 45 -1.16 -11.14 14.35
N GLU A 46 -1.85 -10.90 15.47
CA GLU A 46 -1.26 -11.17 16.79
C GLU A 46 -0.99 -12.66 16.99
N LYS A 47 -1.96 -13.52 16.64
CA LYS A 47 -1.81 -14.98 16.72
C LYS A 47 -0.71 -15.51 15.80
N THR A 48 -0.63 -15.02 14.55
CA THR A 48 0.44 -15.43 13.62
C THR A 48 1.81 -14.98 14.10
N SER A 49 1.92 -13.78 14.69
CA SER A 49 3.19 -13.30 15.26
C SER A 49 3.68 -14.15 16.42
N LYS A 50 2.76 -14.67 17.25
CA LYS A 50 3.09 -15.57 18.35
C LYS A 50 3.65 -16.90 17.83
N ILE A 51 3.00 -17.48 16.82
CA ILE A 51 3.47 -18.71 16.19
C ILE A 51 4.85 -18.52 15.56
N LEU A 52 5.07 -17.39 14.88
CA LEU A 52 6.35 -17.11 14.23
C LEU A 52 7.51 -17.06 15.25
N ARG A 53 7.29 -16.42 16.40
CA ARG A 53 8.28 -16.40 17.49
C ARG A 53 8.57 -17.79 18.05
N GLU A 54 7.54 -18.60 18.26
CA GLU A 54 7.70 -19.96 18.76
C GLU A 54 8.49 -20.83 17.77
N VAL A 55 8.27 -20.64 16.47
CA VAL A 55 9.04 -21.31 15.42
C VAL A 55 10.50 -20.84 15.44
N ASP A 56 10.77 -19.53 15.48
CA ASP A 56 12.14 -19.00 15.53
C ASP A 56 12.90 -19.51 16.76
N ASP A 57 12.25 -19.58 17.93
CA ASP A 57 12.82 -20.12 19.17
C ASP A 57 13.15 -21.64 19.09
N LEU A 58 12.45 -22.37 18.21
CA LEU A 58 12.71 -23.79 17.95
C LEU A 58 13.83 -23.99 16.92
N TYR A 59 13.98 -23.07 15.97
CA TYR A 59 15.07 -23.10 14.98
C TYR A 59 16.41 -22.63 15.56
N GLY A 60 16.43 -21.69 16.51
CA GLY A 60 17.66 -21.22 17.16
C GLY A 60 18.38 -22.27 18.01
N ARG A 61 17.76 -23.44 18.25
CA ARG A 61 18.38 -24.59 18.91
C ARG A 61 19.03 -25.48 17.86
N ASP A 62 20.22 -25.07 17.44
CA ASP A 62 21.11 -25.79 16.51
C ASP A 62 21.59 -27.11 17.13
N GLU A 63 20.75 -28.15 17.02
CA GLU A 63 21.10 -29.52 17.36
C GLU A 63 20.71 -30.47 16.24
N LEU A 64 21.59 -31.45 16.00
CA LEU A 64 21.60 -32.44 14.91
C LEU A 64 20.19 -32.93 14.53
N LYS A 65 19.71 -32.52 13.36
CA LYS A 65 18.37 -32.85 12.83
C LYS A 65 18.26 -34.36 12.56
N HIS A 66 17.28 -35.02 13.16
CA HIS A 66 16.96 -36.41 12.80
C HIS A 66 16.23 -36.43 11.43
N PRO A 67 16.44 -37.40 10.52
CA PRO A 67 15.82 -37.39 9.20
C PRO A 67 14.28 -37.30 9.20
N GLY A 68 13.62 -37.87 10.21
CA GLY A 68 12.16 -37.78 10.38
C GLY A 68 11.67 -36.40 10.87
N GLU A 69 12.54 -35.56 11.41
CA GLU A 69 12.23 -34.17 11.79
C GLU A 69 12.29 -33.26 10.58
N SER A 70 13.20 -33.52 9.64
CA SER A 70 13.39 -32.71 8.43
C SER A 70 12.12 -32.58 7.58
N TYR A 71 11.24 -33.60 7.59
CA TYR A 71 9.96 -33.56 6.90
C TYR A 71 8.96 -32.62 7.58
N LEU A 72 8.85 -32.69 8.91
CA LEU A 72 7.99 -31.80 9.69
C LEU A 72 8.51 -30.36 9.62
N ASP A 73 9.82 -30.18 9.67
CA ASP A 73 10.53 -28.91 9.51
C ASP A 73 10.13 -28.22 8.20
N SER A 74 10.20 -28.95 7.08
CA SER A 74 9.81 -28.45 5.76
C SER A 74 8.33 -28.04 5.70
N LYS A 75 7.46 -28.80 6.37
CA LYS A 75 6.02 -28.48 6.45
C LYS A 75 5.76 -27.23 7.28
N VAL A 76 6.41 -27.11 8.44
CA VAL A 76 6.29 -25.94 9.30
C VAL A 76 6.83 -24.69 8.60
N LEU A 77 7.94 -24.81 7.85
CA LEU A 77 8.48 -23.71 7.04
C LEU A 77 7.51 -23.30 5.93
N CYS A 78 6.91 -24.27 5.23
CA CYS A 78 5.90 -23.97 4.21
C CYS A 78 4.69 -23.25 4.81
N ALA A 79 4.15 -23.77 5.92
CA ALA A 79 3.00 -23.20 6.61
C ALA A 79 3.28 -21.78 7.14
N THR A 80 4.45 -21.55 7.74
CA THR A 80 4.86 -20.23 8.24
C THR A 80 5.08 -19.22 7.11
N SER A 81 5.67 -19.64 6.00
CA SER A 81 5.83 -18.80 4.81
C SER A 81 4.48 -18.35 4.24
N LEU A 82 3.51 -19.28 4.14
CA LEU A 82 2.15 -18.95 3.72
C LEU A 82 1.48 -17.96 4.66
N LEU A 83 1.64 -18.12 5.98
CA LEU A 83 1.15 -17.15 6.96
C LEU A 83 1.81 -15.78 6.82
N ALA A 84 3.12 -15.72 6.60
CA ALA A 84 3.84 -14.47 6.41
C ALA A 84 3.35 -13.71 5.17
N VAL A 85 3.11 -14.40 4.06
CA VAL A 85 2.51 -13.82 2.85
C VAL A 85 1.12 -13.26 3.16
N ARG A 86 0.25 -14.00 3.87
CA ARG A 86 -1.08 -13.50 4.25
C ARG A 86 -1.05 -12.32 5.20
N CYS A 87 -0.13 -12.30 6.16
CA CYS A 87 0.07 -11.14 7.03
C CYS A 87 0.52 -9.94 6.20
N SER A 88 1.45 -10.14 5.25
CA SER A 88 1.87 -9.10 4.31
C SER A 88 0.71 -8.60 3.45
N GLU A 89 -0.15 -9.48 2.94
CA GLU A 89 -1.34 -9.09 2.18
C GLU A 89 -2.39 -8.38 3.04
N SER A 90 -2.51 -8.74 4.31
CA SER A 90 -3.42 -8.07 5.26
C SER A 90 -2.93 -6.67 5.61
N VAL A 91 -1.61 -6.48 5.72
CA VAL A 91 -0.97 -5.18 6.00
C VAL A 91 -0.88 -4.33 4.73
N SER A 92 -0.59 -4.94 3.57
CA SER A 92 -0.41 -4.28 2.28
C SER A 92 -1.73 -4.10 1.51
N GLY A 93 -2.77 -4.84 1.87
CA GLY A 93 -4.07 -4.85 1.19
C GLY A 93 -5.07 -3.92 1.85
N ASN A 94 -4.96 -2.62 1.51
CA ASN A 94 -5.82 -1.50 1.88
C ASN A 94 -5.39 -0.69 3.10
N LEU A 95 -4.45 0.23 2.88
CA LEU A 95 -4.38 1.48 3.64
C LEU A 95 -5.67 2.34 3.54
N ASN A 96 -6.64 1.95 2.70
CA ASN A 96 -7.92 2.63 2.52
C ASN A 96 -9.10 1.64 2.38
N LYS A 97 -9.28 0.73 3.34
CA LYS A 97 -10.56 -0.01 3.43
C LYS A 97 -11.53 0.92 4.13
N TYR A 98 -12.10 1.85 3.37
CA TYR A 98 -13.20 2.66 3.83
C TYR A 98 -14.39 1.75 4.15
N ASP A 99 -14.55 1.40 5.43
CA ASP A 99 -15.70 0.67 5.93
C ASP A 99 -16.78 1.66 6.38
N LYS A 100 -17.86 1.72 5.61
CA LYS A 100 -19.04 2.56 5.88
C LYS A 100 -19.66 2.26 7.25
N SER A 101 -19.58 1.00 7.69
CA SER A 101 -20.18 0.56 8.95
C SER A 101 -19.36 0.99 10.15
N GLU A 102 -18.03 0.97 10.03
CA GLU A 102 -17.10 1.47 11.05
C GLU A 102 -17.21 2.99 11.19
N LEU A 103 -17.27 3.71 10.06
CA LEU A 103 -17.53 5.14 10.07
C LEU A 103 -18.89 5.45 10.72
N ALA A 104 -19.97 4.74 10.35
CA ALA A 104 -21.29 4.98 10.92
C ALA A 104 -21.33 4.79 12.45
N LYS A 105 -20.60 3.80 12.98
CA LYS A 105 -20.45 3.62 14.43
C LYS A 105 -19.68 4.78 15.05
N HIS A 106 -18.56 5.18 14.44
CA HIS A 106 -17.74 6.29 14.93
C HIS A 106 -18.52 7.60 15.03
N ILE A 107 -19.35 7.88 14.02
CA ILE A 107 -20.26 9.03 13.97
C ILE A 107 -21.27 9.00 15.12
N GLY A 108 -21.86 7.83 15.39
CA GLY A 108 -22.83 7.69 16.49
C GLY A 108 -22.18 7.85 17.87
N SER A 109 -20.91 7.46 18.02
CA SER A 109 -20.17 7.60 19.27
C SER A 109 -19.59 9.00 19.51
N ASN A 110 -19.29 9.73 18.43
CA ASN A 110 -18.68 11.06 18.49
C ASN A 110 -19.57 12.10 17.76
N PRO A 111 -20.54 12.73 18.46
CA PRO A 111 -21.40 13.75 17.83
C PRO A 111 -20.60 14.96 17.33
N ASP A 112 -19.51 15.31 18.02
CA ASP A 112 -18.61 16.41 17.67
C ASP A 112 -17.78 16.13 16.41
N PHE A 113 -17.71 14.88 15.95
CA PHE A 113 -17.01 14.51 14.70
C PHE A 113 -17.59 15.24 13.48
N TRP A 114 -18.89 15.59 13.54
CA TRP A 114 -19.59 16.35 12.51
C TRP A 114 -19.72 17.84 12.81
N GLU A 115 -19.13 18.33 13.90
CA GLU A 115 -18.96 19.78 14.09
C GLU A 115 -17.88 20.30 13.14
N PHE A 116 -18.24 20.32 11.86
CA PHE A 116 -17.57 21.18 10.92
C PHE A 116 -17.96 22.60 11.29
N PRO A 117 -17.01 23.48 11.67
CA PRO A 117 -17.26 24.89 11.57
C PRO A 117 -17.42 25.16 10.08
N PHE A 118 -18.64 25.10 9.58
CA PHE A 118 -18.96 25.72 8.31
C PHE A 118 -18.42 27.14 8.42
N PRO A 119 -17.57 27.63 7.50
CA PRO A 119 -17.22 29.03 7.51
C PRO A 119 -18.54 29.79 7.51
N LEU A 120 -18.78 30.57 8.57
CA LEU A 120 -20.10 31.13 8.90
C LEU A 120 -20.65 32.01 7.77
N GLU A 121 -19.80 32.41 6.83
CA GLU A 121 -20.15 32.93 5.51
C GLU A 121 -18.98 32.56 4.59
N ALA A 122 -19.19 31.68 3.61
CA ALA A 122 -18.32 31.70 2.44
C ALA A 122 -18.62 33.03 1.73
N GLN A 123 -17.64 33.94 1.67
CA GLN A 123 -17.79 35.16 0.87
C GLN A 123 -18.29 34.74 -0.53
N PRO A 124 -19.36 35.35 -1.07
CA PRO A 124 -19.79 35.06 -2.42
C PRO A 124 -18.65 35.45 -3.36
N VAL A 125 -17.88 34.45 -3.80
CA VAL A 125 -16.78 34.67 -4.73
C VAL A 125 -17.39 35.03 -6.08
N LEU A 126 -17.27 36.31 -6.41
CA LEU A 126 -17.33 36.93 -7.74
C LEU A 126 -18.62 36.77 -8.55
N TYR A 127 -19.06 37.90 -9.10
CA TYR A 127 -20.06 37.97 -10.17
C TYR A 127 -19.66 37.06 -11.34
N LEU A 128 -20.31 35.89 -11.43
CA LEU A 128 -20.34 35.10 -12.65
C LEU A 128 -21.07 35.96 -13.71
N HIS A 129 -20.33 36.60 -14.63
CA HIS A 129 -20.89 37.18 -15.85
C HIS A 129 -21.32 36.07 -16.84
N GLY A 130 -22.00 35.03 -16.34
CA GLY A 130 -22.63 34.00 -17.15
C GLY A 130 -24.11 34.33 -17.27
N THR A 131 -24.65 34.37 -18.49
CA THR A 131 -26.08 34.49 -18.74
C THR A 131 -26.78 33.28 -18.15
N PHE A 132 -27.33 33.43 -16.94
CA PHE A 132 -28.23 32.47 -16.30
C PHE A 132 -29.61 32.49 -16.98
N ALA A 133 -29.62 32.49 -18.31
CA ALA A 133 -30.79 32.08 -19.05
C ALA A 133 -30.82 30.55 -18.96
N PRO A 134 -31.87 29.92 -18.40
CA PRO A 134 -32.02 28.48 -18.46
C PRO A 134 -32.08 28.12 -19.95
N THR A 135 -30.95 27.70 -20.52
CA THR A 135 -30.98 27.14 -21.86
C THR A 135 -31.74 25.84 -21.70
N PRO A 136 -32.85 25.62 -22.44
CA PRO A 136 -33.56 24.35 -22.38
C PRO A 136 -32.54 23.23 -22.60
N PRO A 137 -32.53 22.18 -21.76
CA PRO A 137 -31.57 21.11 -21.90
C PRO A 137 -31.67 20.57 -23.33
N GLU A 138 -30.59 20.69 -24.09
CA GLU A 138 -30.53 20.15 -25.45
C GLU A 138 -30.81 18.65 -25.36
N GLU A 139 -31.93 18.21 -25.92
CA GLU A 139 -32.34 16.82 -25.94
C GLU A 139 -31.37 16.04 -26.83
N ARG A 140 -30.25 15.60 -26.24
CA ARG A 140 -29.34 14.69 -26.93
C ARG A 140 -30.12 13.40 -27.20
N PRO A 141 -30.32 12.98 -28.46
CA PRO A 141 -31.03 11.76 -28.75
C PRO A 141 -30.32 10.61 -28.03
N ARG A 142 -31.06 9.93 -27.14
CA ARG A 142 -30.54 8.79 -26.39
C ARG A 142 -30.19 7.70 -27.41
N VAL A 143 -28.91 7.54 -27.69
CA VAL A 143 -28.41 6.44 -28.52
C VAL A 143 -28.89 5.14 -27.86
N PRO A 144 -29.63 4.28 -28.57
CA PRO A 144 -30.15 3.05 -27.98
C PRO A 144 -28.99 2.20 -27.49
N ARG A 145 -29.06 1.81 -26.22
CA ARG A 145 -28.04 0.99 -25.56
C ARG A 145 -27.96 -0.34 -26.32
N ARG A 146 -26.93 -0.50 -27.15
CA ARG A 146 -26.69 -1.74 -27.90
C ARG A 146 -26.49 -2.84 -26.86
N LYS A 147 -27.44 -3.78 -26.76
CA LYS A 147 -27.30 -4.95 -25.91
C LYS A 147 -26.06 -5.69 -26.38
N VAL A 148 -25.01 -5.69 -25.55
CA VAL A 148 -23.82 -6.50 -25.78
C VAL A 148 -24.25 -7.94 -25.62
N VAL A 149 -24.51 -8.62 -26.74
CA VAL A 149 -24.56 -10.07 -26.77
C VAL A 149 -23.18 -10.54 -26.33
N LYS A 150 -23.12 -11.33 -25.26
CA LYS A 150 -21.88 -11.97 -24.78
C LYS A 150 -21.36 -12.86 -25.90
N GLN A 151 -20.51 -12.31 -26.76
CA GLN A 151 -19.76 -13.08 -27.73
C GLN A 151 -18.72 -13.90 -26.96
N LYS A 152 -18.77 -15.21 -27.18
CA LYS A 152 -17.85 -16.19 -26.58
C LYS A 152 -16.41 -15.76 -26.86
N ALA A 153 -15.58 -15.87 -25.82
CA ALA A 153 -14.13 -15.70 -25.74
C ALA A 153 -13.44 -15.57 -27.12
N ALA A 154 -13.39 -14.34 -27.63
CA ALA A 154 -12.46 -13.97 -28.70
C ALA A 154 -11.12 -13.66 -28.03
N ALA A 155 -10.07 -14.35 -28.48
CA ALA A 155 -8.72 -14.33 -27.95
C ALA A 155 -8.24 -12.93 -27.52
N LEU A 156 -7.62 -12.87 -26.34
CA LEU A 156 -6.88 -11.71 -25.84
C LEU A 156 -5.97 -11.16 -26.95
N LYS A 157 -6.36 -10.04 -27.55
CA LYS A 157 -5.40 -9.16 -28.21
C LYS A 157 -4.62 -8.46 -27.10
N VAL A 158 -3.40 -8.94 -26.88
CA VAL A 158 -2.37 -8.25 -26.10
C VAL A 158 -2.30 -6.79 -26.59
N PRO A 159 -2.42 -5.79 -25.72
CA PRO A 159 -2.21 -4.40 -26.11
C PRO A 159 -0.78 -4.25 -26.62
N LYS A 160 -0.61 -3.72 -27.83
CA LYS A 160 0.71 -3.42 -28.38
C LYS A 160 1.32 -2.29 -27.57
N THR A 161 2.32 -2.62 -26.76
CA THR A 161 3.18 -1.70 -26.01
C THR A 161 4.07 -0.90 -26.98
N LYS A 162 3.50 0.06 -27.71
CA LYS A 162 4.28 0.94 -28.60
C LYS A 162 4.06 2.43 -28.35
N ASP A 163 2.91 2.83 -27.82
CA ASP A 163 2.62 4.25 -27.58
C ASP A 163 3.31 4.80 -26.31
N ASN A 164 3.73 3.92 -25.39
CA ASN A 164 4.33 4.32 -24.11
C ASN A 164 5.80 4.79 -24.19
N VAL A 165 6.50 4.62 -25.31
CA VAL A 165 7.93 5.02 -25.42
C VAL A 165 8.04 6.46 -25.89
N GLU A 166 7.28 6.85 -26.92
CA GLU A 166 7.32 8.21 -27.47
C GLU A 166 6.79 9.28 -26.51
N GLU A 167 5.81 8.95 -25.66
CA GLU A 167 5.32 9.86 -24.62
C GLU A 167 6.35 10.08 -23.51
N LYS A 168 7.03 9.01 -23.08
CA LYS A 168 8.10 9.10 -22.08
C LYS A 168 9.29 9.92 -22.57
N ASP A 169 9.65 9.81 -23.84
CA ASP A 169 10.76 10.59 -24.41
C ASP A 169 10.45 12.10 -24.41
N LYS A 170 9.19 12.48 -24.68
CA LYS A 170 8.72 13.87 -24.61
C LYS A 170 8.69 14.39 -23.18
N GLU A 171 8.21 13.59 -22.23
CA GLU A 171 8.21 13.95 -20.81
C GLU A 171 9.62 14.18 -20.28
N LEU A 172 10.57 13.32 -20.65
CA LEU A 172 11.99 13.47 -20.29
C LEU A 172 12.61 14.75 -20.87
N GLU A 173 12.22 15.15 -22.08
CA GLU A 173 12.70 16.38 -22.70
C GLU A 173 12.16 17.63 -21.98
N ILE A 174 10.88 17.61 -21.60
CA ILE A 174 10.25 18.67 -20.81
C ILE A 174 10.95 18.78 -19.45
N PHE A 175 11.21 17.65 -18.80
CA PHE A 175 11.89 17.63 -17.50
C PHE A 175 13.30 18.24 -17.56
N LYS A 176 14.08 17.90 -18.59
CA LYS A 176 15.40 18.52 -18.83
C LYS A 176 15.31 20.04 -19.03
N ARG A 177 14.27 20.50 -19.75
CA ARG A 177 14.04 21.93 -19.98
C ARG A 177 13.67 22.65 -18.68
N VAL A 178 12.75 22.10 -17.89
CA VAL A 178 12.34 22.66 -16.59
C VAL A 178 13.54 22.73 -15.65
N ASN A 179 14.32 21.65 -15.54
CA ASN A 179 15.54 21.62 -14.72
C ASN A 179 16.52 22.73 -15.10
N LYS A 180 16.75 22.97 -16.40
CA LYS A 180 17.62 24.06 -16.86
C LYS A 180 17.11 25.44 -16.45
N ILE A 181 15.80 25.69 -16.54
CA ILE A 181 15.18 26.95 -16.14
C ILE A 181 15.30 27.14 -14.62
N VAL A 182 14.98 26.12 -13.83
CA VAL A 182 15.06 26.20 -12.37
C VAL A 182 16.50 26.43 -11.92
N LYS A 183 17.48 25.71 -12.50
CA LYS A 183 18.91 25.93 -12.22
C LYS A 183 19.37 27.33 -12.57
N GLN A 184 18.85 27.92 -13.65
CA GLN A 184 19.16 29.30 -14.01
C GLN A 184 18.53 30.29 -13.02
N ALA A 185 17.31 30.03 -12.58
CA ALA A 185 16.59 30.88 -11.64
C ALA A 185 17.22 30.82 -10.22
N CYS A 186 17.72 29.65 -9.78
CA CYS A 186 18.39 29.47 -8.50
C CYS A 186 19.85 29.99 -8.46
N ARG A 187 20.37 30.59 -9.54
CA ARG A 187 21.77 31.08 -9.57
C ARG A 187 22.06 32.14 -8.52
N ASP A 188 21.07 32.97 -8.21
CA ASP A 188 21.21 34.12 -7.33
C ASP A 188 20.79 33.82 -5.89
N GLY A 189 20.41 32.58 -5.58
CA GLY A 189 20.02 32.12 -4.24
C GLY A 189 18.75 31.27 -4.19
N PRO A 190 18.28 30.93 -2.98
CA PRO A 190 17.05 30.15 -2.80
C PRO A 190 15.82 30.94 -3.27
N LEU A 191 14.93 30.26 -3.99
CA LEU A 191 13.71 30.85 -4.56
C LEU A 191 12.48 30.50 -3.71
N CYS A 192 11.52 31.42 -3.69
CA CYS A 192 10.20 31.15 -3.14
C CYS A 192 9.47 30.10 -3.99
N TYR A 193 9.04 29.01 -3.34
CA TYR A 193 8.32 27.91 -3.99
C TYR A 193 7.09 28.38 -4.78
N PHE A 194 6.27 29.25 -4.20
CA PHE A 194 5.04 29.73 -4.85
C PHE A 194 5.33 30.57 -6.09
N LYS A 195 6.44 31.32 -6.10
CA LYS A 195 6.83 32.11 -7.28
C LYS A 195 7.28 31.23 -8.45
N LEU A 196 7.73 30.00 -8.15
CA LEU A 196 8.16 29.03 -9.15
C LEU A 196 7.00 28.15 -9.64
N ALA A 197 6.09 27.78 -8.73
CA ALA A 197 4.98 26.87 -9.04
C ALA A 197 3.77 27.59 -9.67
N LEU A 198 3.41 28.78 -9.20
CA LEU A 198 2.17 29.45 -9.61
C LEU A 198 2.31 30.16 -10.96
N ASP A 199 1.41 29.84 -11.89
CA ASP A 199 1.22 30.56 -13.15
C ASP A 199 -0.01 31.49 -13.04
N PRO A 200 0.15 32.81 -13.26
CA PRO A 200 -0.95 33.77 -13.09
C PRO A 200 -2.02 33.69 -14.19
N THR A 201 -1.74 32.97 -15.29
CA THR A 201 -2.61 32.87 -16.46
C THR A 201 -3.36 31.55 -16.55
N SER A 202 -2.86 30.49 -15.89
CA SER A 202 -3.45 29.16 -15.99
C SER A 202 -3.23 28.30 -14.74
N PHE A 203 -4.33 27.83 -14.17
CA PHE A 203 -4.31 26.85 -13.08
C PHE A 203 -3.73 25.50 -13.53
N THR A 204 -4.06 25.04 -14.74
CA THR A 204 -3.52 23.77 -15.27
C THR A 204 -1.99 23.79 -15.32
N LYS A 205 -1.40 24.89 -15.80
CA LYS A 205 0.06 25.06 -15.79
C LYS A 205 0.63 25.08 -14.38
N THR A 206 -0.10 25.63 -13.41
CA THR A 206 0.30 25.58 -12.00
C THR A 206 0.40 24.14 -11.49
N VAL A 207 -0.60 23.31 -11.80
CA VAL A 207 -0.58 21.89 -11.42
C VAL A 207 0.56 21.15 -12.12
N GLU A 208 0.79 21.42 -13.40
CA GLU A 208 1.93 20.86 -14.15
C GLU A 208 3.28 21.29 -13.55
N ASN A 209 3.44 22.56 -13.17
CA ASN A 209 4.65 23.05 -12.52
C ASN A 209 4.91 22.33 -11.19
N ILE A 210 3.87 22.16 -10.35
CA ILE A 210 3.96 21.41 -9.10
C ILE A 210 4.35 19.95 -9.38
N TYR A 211 3.75 19.34 -10.40
CA TYR A 211 4.08 17.98 -10.83
C TYR A 211 5.57 17.87 -11.18
N TYR A 212 6.09 18.70 -12.08
CA TYR A 212 7.50 18.64 -12.47
C TYR A 212 8.46 18.96 -11.32
N LEU A 213 8.12 19.91 -10.45
CA LEU A 213 8.93 20.22 -9.26
C LEU A 213 9.00 19.04 -8.30
N SER A 214 7.91 18.30 -8.12
CA SER A 214 7.91 17.13 -7.23
C SER A 214 8.87 16.04 -7.70
N PHE A 215 8.97 15.80 -9.00
CA PHE A 215 9.96 14.89 -9.58
C PHE A 215 11.40 15.40 -9.42
N LEU A 216 11.64 16.70 -9.58
CA LEU A 216 12.99 17.27 -9.37
C LEU A 216 13.46 17.14 -7.92
N VAL A 217 12.52 17.20 -6.96
CA VAL A 217 12.81 16.96 -5.54
C VAL A 217 13.06 15.48 -5.28
N ALA A 218 12.25 14.59 -5.87
CA ALA A 218 12.44 13.14 -5.76
C ALA A 218 13.80 12.67 -6.32
N ASP A 219 14.25 13.28 -7.43
CA ASP A 219 15.55 13.03 -8.05
C ASP A 219 16.72 13.68 -7.29
N GLY A 220 16.46 14.43 -6.22
CA GLY A 220 17.48 15.11 -5.42
C GLY A 220 18.15 16.29 -6.14
N VAL A 221 17.55 16.81 -7.21
CA VAL A 221 18.06 17.97 -7.95
C VAL A 221 17.71 19.29 -7.23
N LEU A 222 16.60 19.29 -6.50
CA LEU A 222 16.12 20.41 -5.69
C LEU A 222 15.85 19.95 -4.27
N GLU A 223 15.98 20.89 -3.33
CA GLU A 223 15.59 20.70 -1.94
C GLU A 223 14.59 21.80 -1.57
N VAL A 224 13.49 21.41 -0.93
CA VAL A 224 12.45 22.34 -0.50
C VAL A 224 12.53 22.49 1.00
N PHE A 225 12.80 23.72 1.44
CA PHE A 225 12.85 24.07 2.86
C PHE A 225 11.58 24.79 3.27
N ILE A 226 10.98 24.34 4.38
CA ILE A 226 9.93 25.11 5.05
C ILE A 226 10.64 26.14 5.93
N GLY A 227 10.68 27.39 5.46
CA GLY A 227 11.11 28.51 6.30
C GLY A 227 10.11 28.70 7.44
N ARG A 228 10.60 28.73 8.69
CA ARG A 228 9.80 29.29 9.79
C ARG A 228 9.57 30.76 9.47
N SER A 229 8.33 31.12 9.20
CA SER A 229 7.92 32.52 9.10
C SER A 229 8.35 33.24 10.37
N ILE A 230 9.33 34.13 10.27
CA ILE A 230 9.52 35.17 11.29
C ILE A 230 8.40 36.15 10.99
N ILE A 231 7.39 36.13 11.86
CA ILE A 231 6.30 37.11 11.93
C ILE A 231 6.91 38.50 12.07
#